data_AF-K9SYS8-F1
#
_entry.id   AF-K9SYS8-F1
#
_cell.length_a   1.000
_cell.length_b   1.000
_cell.length_c   1.000
_cell.angle_alpha   90.00
_cell.angle_beta   90.00
_cell.angle_gamma   90.00
#
_symmetry.space_group_name_H-M   'P 1'
#
loop_
_entity.id
_entity.type
_entity.pdbx_description
1 polymer ?
#
loop_
_entity_poly.entity_id
_entity_poly.type
_entity_poly.pdbx_seq_one_letter_code
_entity_poly.pdbx_strand_id
1 'polypeptide(L)'
;MEDILDNLDNLVYLDLEFISRKFEEITGTDPSTKINKQGGSKAEFKALFANAGISTQESRTYSITSREMLRDLWKHLTSHYDQFAGFENNKGTRTVWVEGHLTLGYWEEENTDKPAYEYFELIHKGERIALLTDETYLAAGFSKVLSASPALKGNIYIPVKCLVRIMWHYTIAENYVACPYVIVEHS
;
A
#
# COMPACT_ATOMS: atom_id res chain seq x y z
N MET A 1 -6.07 -4.76 -21.02
CA MET A 1 -5.43 -4.48 -19.72
C MET A 1 -4.08 -3.79 -19.95
N GLU A 2 -4.07 -2.79 -20.83
CA GLU A 2 -2.90 -1.95 -21.19
C GLU A 2 -3.04 -0.54 -20.58
N ASP A 3 -4.21 -0.18 -20.05
CA ASP A 3 -4.59 1.18 -19.63
C ASP A 3 -4.16 1.62 -18.21
N ILE A 4 -3.78 0.70 -17.30
CA ILE A 4 -3.48 1.09 -15.91
C ILE A 4 -2.18 1.92 -15.83
N LEU A 5 -1.29 1.78 -16.82
CA LEU A 5 -0.01 2.51 -16.87
C LEU A 5 -0.15 3.97 -17.30
N ASP A 6 -1.21 4.30 -18.03
CA ASP A 6 -1.42 5.65 -18.55
C ASP A 6 -2.08 6.57 -17.51
N ASN A 7 -2.65 5.99 -16.46
CA ASN A 7 -3.33 6.76 -15.42
C ASN A 7 -2.98 6.31 -13.99
N LEU A 8 -1.88 6.85 -13.46
CA LEU A 8 -1.52 6.73 -12.04
C LEU A 8 -2.44 7.54 -11.11
N ASP A 9 -3.42 8.28 -11.63
CA ASP A 9 -4.44 8.93 -10.78
C ASP A 9 -5.34 7.89 -10.10
N ASN A 10 -5.41 6.67 -10.64
CA ASN A 10 -6.13 5.54 -10.05
C ASN A 10 -5.35 4.87 -8.90
N LEU A 11 -4.18 5.40 -8.51
CA LEU A 11 -3.38 4.83 -7.43
C LEU A 11 -4.00 5.14 -6.06
N VAL A 12 -4.38 4.10 -5.33
CA VAL A 12 -4.96 4.20 -3.98
C VAL A 12 -3.90 4.04 -2.90
N TYR A 13 -2.97 3.10 -3.09
CA TYR A 13 -1.94 2.75 -2.11
C TYR A 13 -0.64 2.33 -2.80
N LEU A 14 0.50 2.80 -2.31
CA LEU A 14 1.82 2.38 -2.77
C LEU A 14 2.82 2.30 -1.62
N ASP A 15 3.20 1.08 -1.27
CA ASP A 15 4.27 0.83 -0.31
C ASP A 15 5.62 1.28 -0.90
N LEU A 16 6.17 2.35 -0.32
CA LEU A 16 7.40 2.97 -0.78
C LEU A 16 8.63 2.07 -0.56
N GLU A 17 8.63 1.27 0.50
CA GLU A 17 9.73 0.33 0.78
C GLU A 17 9.69 -0.84 -0.20
N PHE A 18 8.51 -1.39 -0.45
CA PHE A 18 8.34 -2.47 -1.42
C PHE A 18 8.79 -2.03 -2.82
N ILE A 19 8.28 -0.89 -3.31
CA ILE A 19 8.51 -0.50 -4.70
C ILE A 19 9.98 -0.12 -4.95
N SER A 20 10.61 0.56 -4.00
CA SER A 20 12.04 0.93 -4.11
C SER A 20 12.95 -0.29 -4.11
N ARG A 21 12.75 -1.23 -3.17
CA ARG A 21 13.55 -2.47 -3.11
C ARG A 21 13.34 -3.35 -4.33
N LYS A 22 12.11 -3.43 -4.84
CA LYS A 22 11.80 -4.21 -6.05
C LYS A 22 12.44 -3.57 -7.29
N PHE A 23 12.48 -2.24 -7.35
CA PHE A 23 13.14 -1.51 -8.43
C PHE A 23 14.63 -1.80 -8.46
N GLU A 24 15.30 -1.74 -7.30
CA GLU A 24 16.71 -2.10 -7.13
C GLU A 24 17.00 -3.53 -7.58
N GLU A 25 16.18 -4.48 -7.11
CA GLU A 25 16.34 -5.91 -7.40
C GLU A 25 16.31 -6.20 -8.91
N ILE A 26 15.43 -5.53 -9.65
CA ILE A 26 15.19 -5.80 -11.08
C ILE A 26 16.15 -5.03 -11.98
N THR A 27 16.42 -3.77 -11.64
CA THR A 27 17.26 -2.90 -12.49
C THR A 27 18.75 -3.03 -12.18
N GLY A 28 19.10 -3.64 -11.04
CA GLY A 28 20.46 -3.63 -10.50
C GLY A 28 20.98 -2.23 -10.18
N THR A 29 20.11 -1.22 -10.25
CA THR A 29 20.43 0.18 -10.01
C THR A 29 19.97 0.50 -8.61
N ASP A 30 20.93 0.80 -7.74
CA ASP A 30 20.62 1.53 -6.52
C ASP A 30 20.04 2.89 -6.94
N PRO A 31 18.80 3.26 -6.57
CA PRO A 31 18.13 4.43 -7.11
C PRO A 31 18.75 5.72 -6.52
N SER A 32 19.79 5.57 -5.68
CA SER A 32 20.61 6.60 -5.04
C SER A 32 21.70 7.26 -5.90
N THR A 33 21.94 6.88 -7.16
CA THR A 33 23.06 7.48 -7.90
C THR A 33 22.73 8.87 -8.47
N LYS A 34 22.75 9.89 -7.61
CA LYS A 34 23.21 11.24 -7.98
C LYS A 34 24.40 11.61 -7.11
N ILE A 35 25.61 11.53 -7.67
CA ILE A 35 26.79 12.22 -7.13
C ILE A 35 26.55 13.72 -7.35
N ASN A 36 25.90 14.39 -6.39
CA ASN A 36 25.84 15.85 -6.39
C ASN A 36 27.21 16.42 -6.00
N LYS A 37 28.10 16.55 -6.99
CA LYS A 37 29.19 17.54 -6.95
C LYS A 37 28.60 18.91 -7.28
N GLN A 38 27.91 19.53 -6.33
CA GLN A 38 27.72 20.98 -6.33
C GLN A 38 27.98 21.50 -4.93
N GLY A 39 29.13 22.18 -4.79
CA GLY A 39 29.44 22.96 -3.60
C GLY A 39 28.49 24.16 -3.52
N GLY A 40 27.73 24.25 -2.44
CA GLY A 40 26.91 25.40 -2.13
C GLY A 40 25.81 25.08 -1.12
N SER A 41 25.86 25.74 0.05
CA SER A 41 24.76 25.88 1.02
C SER A 41 24.25 24.64 1.77
N LYS A 42 25.04 24.17 2.75
CA LYS A 42 24.63 23.23 3.82
C LYS A 42 23.63 23.81 4.85
N ALA A 43 23.18 25.06 4.70
CA ALA A 43 22.42 25.76 5.73
C ALA A 43 20.89 25.67 5.55
N GLU A 44 20.38 25.63 4.31
CA GLU A 44 18.92 25.69 4.06
C GLU A 44 18.22 24.34 4.24
N PHE A 45 18.88 23.22 3.94
CA PHE A 45 18.27 21.89 4.10
C PHE A 45 18.02 21.51 5.57
N LYS A 46 18.83 22.00 6.52
CA LYS A 46 18.63 21.70 7.95
C LYS A 46 17.33 22.31 8.51
N ALA A 47 16.82 23.39 7.90
CA ALA A 47 15.59 24.03 8.36
C ALA A 47 14.34 23.24 7.96
N LEU A 48 14.37 22.52 6.82
CA LEU A 48 13.22 21.74 6.35
C LEU A 48 13.02 20.40 7.08
N PHE A 49 14.06 19.88 7.73
CA PHE A 49 14.01 18.58 8.44
C PHE A 49 13.95 18.69 9.97
N ALA A 50 13.84 19.89 10.54
CA ALA A 50 13.90 20.09 12.00
C ALA A 50 12.55 19.95 12.73
N ASN A 51 11.42 19.78 12.03
CA ASN A 51 10.08 19.83 12.63
C ASN A 51 9.25 18.54 12.58
N ALA A 52 9.84 17.38 12.23
CA ALA A 52 9.16 16.10 12.33
C ALA A 52 9.94 15.17 13.26
N GLY A 53 9.27 14.70 14.31
CA GLY A 53 9.83 13.86 15.36
C GLY A 53 10.58 12.65 14.83
N ILE A 54 11.62 12.31 15.58
CA ILE A 54 12.57 11.21 15.38
C ILE A 54 11.84 9.91 15.02
N SER A 55 11.92 9.51 13.75
CA SER A 55 12.11 8.12 13.38
C SER A 55 13.40 8.07 12.56
N THR A 56 14.32 7.20 12.96
CA THR A 56 15.53 6.86 12.21
C THR A 56 15.12 6.03 10.98
N GLN A 57 14.32 6.62 10.11
CA GLN A 57 14.11 6.13 8.77
C GLN A 57 15.30 6.68 7.97
N GLU A 58 16.18 5.81 7.49
CA GLU A 58 17.19 6.21 6.53
C GLU A 58 16.49 7.01 5.43
N SER A 59 16.77 8.30 5.35
CA SER A 59 16.16 9.19 4.34
C SER A 59 16.77 8.83 2.99
N ARG A 60 16.19 7.81 2.34
CA ARG A 60 16.56 7.40 0.99
C ARG A 60 16.05 8.47 0.03
N THR A 61 16.98 9.22 -0.56
CA THR A 61 16.66 10.22 -1.58
C THR A 61 16.81 9.57 -2.95
N TYR A 62 15.70 9.37 -3.66
CA TYR A 62 15.67 8.72 -4.96
C TYR A 62 15.78 9.72 -6.12
N SER A 63 16.42 9.30 -7.21
CA SER A 63 16.57 10.13 -8.42
C SER A 63 15.30 10.24 -9.27
N ILE A 64 14.37 9.29 -9.08
CA ILE A 64 13.03 9.21 -9.69
C ILE A 64 11.98 9.04 -8.58
N THR A 65 10.73 9.38 -8.88
CA THR A 65 9.61 9.26 -7.92
C THR A 65 9.13 7.81 -7.77
N SER A 66 8.46 7.48 -6.66
CA SER A 66 7.86 6.15 -6.45
C SER A 66 6.81 5.77 -7.51
N ARG A 67 6.13 6.78 -8.07
CA ARG A 67 5.22 6.63 -9.21
C ARG A 67 5.94 6.20 -10.49
N GLU A 68 7.11 6.80 -10.75
CA GLU A 68 7.95 6.40 -11.89
C GLU A 68 8.50 4.98 -11.70
N MET A 69 8.94 4.62 -10.49
CA MET A 69 9.34 3.25 -10.17
C MET A 69 8.20 2.25 -10.41
N LEU A 70 6.98 2.58 -9.98
CA LEU A 70 5.81 1.72 -10.22
C LEU A 70 5.54 1.52 -11.71
N ARG A 71 5.60 2.60 -12.50
CA ARG A 71 5.40 2.53 -13.95
C ARG A 71 6.42 1.61 -14.61
N ASP A 72 7.70 1.73 -14.24
CA ASP A 72 8.77 0.90 -14.81
C ASP A 72 8.63 -0.57 -14.38
N LEU A 73 8.15 -0.82 -13.17
CA LEU A 73 7.96 -2.16 -12.61
C LEU A 73 6.66 -2.84 -13.02
N TRP A 74 5.67 -2.11 -13.53
CA TRP A 74 4.31 -2.61 -13.68
C TRP A 74 4.21 -3.91 -14.46
N LYS A 75 4.89 -3.98 -15.62
CA LYS A 75 4.92 -5.19 -16.45
C LYS A 75 5.54 -6.37 -15.70
N HIS A 76 6.57 -6.13 -14.89
CA HIS A 76 7.17 -7.17 -14.08
C HIS A 76 6.21 -7.62 -12.96
N LEU A 77 5.64 -6.68 -12.19
CA LEU A 77 4.72 -7.01 -11.08
C LEU A 77 3.50 -7.80 -11.59
N THR A 78 2.94 -7.43 -12.73
CA THR A 78 1.74 -8.08 -13.29
C THR A 78 2.02 -9.46 -13.90
N SER A 79 3.25 -9.73 -14.33
CA SER A 79 3.62 -11.02 -14.94
C SER A 79 4.29 -12.00 -13.97
N HIS A 80 4.88 -11.50 -12.88
CA HIS A 80 5.65 -12.32 -11.94
C HIS A 80 4.85 -12.82 -10.73
N TYR A 81 3.78 -12.13 -10.35
CA TYR A 81 2.93 -12.53 -9.23
C TYR A 81 1.64 -13.18 -9.70
N ASP A 82 1.28 -14.29 -9.06
CA ASP A 82 0.07 -15.03 -9.36
C ASP A 82 -1.20 -14.31 -8.89
N GLN A 83 -2.33 -14.67 -9.47
CA GLN A 83 -3.65 -14.30 -8.93
C GLN A 83 -3.97 -15.13 -7.69
N PHE A 84 -4.68 -14.54 -6.75
CA PHE A 84 -5.15 -15.22 -5.56
C PHE A 84 -6.17 -16.31 -5.91
N ALA A 85 -5.89 -17.52 -5.44
CA ALA A 85 -6.71 -18.70 -5.65
C ALA A 85 -7.06 -19.43 -4.34
N GLY A 86 -6.73 -18.82 -3.18
CA GLY A 86 -6.89 -19.40 -1.85
C GLY A 86 -5.60 -19.35 -1.04
N PHE A 87 -5.73 -19.59 0.26
CA PHE A 87 -4.62 -19.56 1.22
C PHE A 87 -4.76 -20.65 2.28
N GLU A 88 -3.67 -21.37 2.55
CA GLU A 88 -3.59 -22.36 3.61
C GLU A 88 -2.85 -21.79 4.82
N ASN A 89 -3.51 -21.80 5.98
CA ASN A 89 -2.87 -21.41 7.23
C ASN A 89 -1.64 -22.26 7.55
N ASN A 90 -0.63 -21.62 8.15
CA ASN A 90 0.62 -22.24 8.59
C ASN A 90 1.53 -22.78 7.48
N LYS A 91 1.29 -22.40 6.21
CA LYS A 91 2.17 -22.71 5.06
C LYS A 91 3.09 -21.55 4.66
N GLY A 92 3.14 -20.51 5.49
CA GLY A 92 3.85 -19.28 5.21
C GLY A 92 2.99 -18.25 4.46
N THR A 93 3.55 -17.08 4.22
CA THR A 93 2.88 -15.97 3.55
C THR A 93 3.05 -16.04 2.03
N ARG A 94 2.12 -15.47 1.25
CA ARG A 94 2.26 -15.41 -0.21
C ARG A 94 1.94 -14.01 -0.76
N THR A 95 2.76 -13.55 -1.70
CA THR A 95 2.49 -12.32 -2.46
C THR A 95 1.70 -12.66 -3.73
N VAL A 96 0.53 -12.04 -3.89
CA VAL A 96 -0.44 -12.33 -4.95
C VAL A 96 -1.18 -11.07 -5.38
N TRP A 97 -1.71 -11.09 -6.58
CA TRP A 97 -2.74 -10.15 -7.01
C TRP A 97 -4.12 -10.61 -6.56
N VAL A 98 -4.91 -9.68 -6.02
CA VAL A 98 -6.31 -9.89 -5.66
C VAL A 98 -7.13 -8.79 -6.34
N GLU A 99 -8.17 -9.17 -7.08
CA GLU A 99 -9.15 -8.25 -7.64
C GLU A 99 -10.43 -8.30 -6.79
N GLY A 100 -11.01 -7.15 -6.47
CA GLY A 100 -12.15 -7.10 -5.57
C GLY A 100 -12.62 -5.67 -5.33
N HIS A 101 -13.36 -5.48 -4.23
CA HIS A 101 -13.86 -4.16 -3.86
C HIS A 101 -13.25 -3.71 -2.54
N LEU A 102 -12.61 -2.54 -2.57
CA LEU A 102 -12.10 -1.87 -1.38
C LEU A 102 -13.26 -1.22 -0.62
N THR A 103 -13.34 -1.51 0.67
CA THR A 103 -14.34 -1.00 1.61
C THR A 103 -13.72 -0.80 2.99
N LEU A 104 -14.54 -0.53 4.00
CA LEU A 104 -14.13 -0.44 5.40
C LEU A 104 -14.66 -1.62 6.20
N GLY A 105 -13.76 -2.27 6.93
CA GLY A 105 -14.07 -3.26 7.95
C GLY A 105 -14.06 -2.64 9.34
N TYR A 106 -14.81 -3.26 10.26
CA TYR A 106 -14.93 -2.82 11.65
C TYR A 106 -14.69 -4.03 12.55
N TRP A 107 -13.92 -3.82 13.62
CA TRP A 107 -13.73 -4.80 14.68
C TRP A 107 -14.15 -4.19 16.03
N GLU A 108 -15.16 -4.78 16.65
CA GLU A 108 -15.68 -4.37 17.96
C GLU A 108 -15.42 -5.49 18.97
N GLU A 109 -14.76 -5.17 20.09
CA GLU A 109 -14.67 -6.08 21.23
C GLU A 109 -16.02 -6.08 21.97
N GLU A 110 -16.70 -7.23 21.99
CA GLU A 110 -17.95 -7.40 22.74
C GLU A 110 -17.78 -6.97 24.20
N ASN A 111 -18.77 -6.26 24.74
CA ASN A 111 -18.84 -5.80 26.14
C ASN A 111 -17.72 -4.84 26.57
N THR A 112 -17.18 -4.04 25.67
CA THR A 112 -16.24 -2.96 26.02
C THR A 112 -16.74 -1.60 25.52
N ASP A 113 -16.50 -0.53 26.29
CA ASP A 113 -16.75 0.85 25.86
C ASP A 113 -15.69 1.38 24.88
N LYS A 114 -14.84 0.49 24.32
CA LYS A 114 -13.78 0.89 23.40
C LYS A 114 -14.36 1.19 22.02
N PRO A 115 -13.83 2.20 21.32
CA PRO A 115 -14.25 2.46 19.94
C PRO A 115 -13.89 1.28 19.04
N ALA A 116 -14.77 0.98 18.09
CA ALA A 116 -14.52 0.02 17.03
C ALA A 116 -13.20 0.32 16.32
N TYR A 117 -12.38 -0.69 16.10
CA TYR A 117 -11.19 -0.57 15.27
C TYR A 117 -11.58 -0.64 13.80
N GLU A 118 -11.39 0.45 13.08
CA GLU A 118 -11.66 0.55 11.65
C GLU A 118 -10.41 0.21 10.84
N TYR A 119 -10.59 -0.46 9.71
CA TYR A 119 -9.52 -0.80 8.79
C TYR A 119 -10.02 -0.86 7.34
N PHE A 120 -9.11 -0.78 6.38
CA PHE A 120 -9.45 -1.06 4.99
C PHE A 120 -9.66 -2.56 4.78
N GLU A 121 -10.75 -2.93 4.12
CA GLU A 121 -11.09 -4.31 3.80
C GLU A 121 -11.21 -4.49 2.29
N LEU A 122 -10.72 -5.60 1.76
CA LEU A 122 -10.92 -6.00 0.38
C LEU A 122 -11.89 -7.19 0.33
N ILE A 123 -12.98 -7.02 -0.41
CA ILE A 123 -13.96 -8.09 -0.66
C ILE A 123 -13.63 -8.76 -2.00
N HIS A 124 -13.17 -10.01 -1.94
CA HIS A 124 -12.84 -10.85 -3.10
C HIS A 124 -13.78 -12.05 -3.16
N LYS A 125 -14.68 -12.11 -4.15
CA LYS A 125 -15.60 -13.25 -4.36
C LYS A 125 -16.38 -13.68 -3.09
N GLY A 126 -16.71 -12.72 -2.22
CA GLY A 126 -17.40 -12.97 -0.95
C GLY A 126 -16.48 -13.23 0.25
N GLU A 127 -15.19 -13.48 0.01
CA GLU A 127 -14.17 -13.55 1.06
C GLU A 127 -13.69 -12.15 1.43
N ARG A 128 -13.38 -11.96 2.71
CA ARG A 128 -12.93 -10.69 3.26
C ARG A 128 -11.44 -10.74 3.58
N ILE A 129 -10.74 -9.68 3.21
CA ILE A 129 -9.31 -9.54 3.46
C ILE A 129 -9.08 -8.21 4.19
N ALA A 130 -8.73 -8.28 5.48
CA ALA A 130 -8.32 -7.14 6.26
C ALA A 130 -6.93 -6.68 5.80
N LEU A 131 -6.82 -5.40 5.44
CA LEU A 131 -5.59 -4.79 4.96
C LEU A 131 -4.89 -4.04 6.09
N LEU A 132 -3.67 -4.46 6.41
CA LEU A 132 -2.78 -3.77 7.34
C LEU A 132 -2.08 -2.61 6.62
N THR A 133 -2.80 -1.50 6.44
CA THR A 133 -2.31 -0.32 5.72
C THR A 133 -1.51 0.61 6.62
N ASP A 134 -0.46 1.20 6.08
CA ASP A 134 0.15 2.44 6.60
C ASP A 134 -0.50 3.66 5.91
N GLU A 135 -1.08 4.57 6.70
CA GLU A 135 -1.77 5.76 6.16
C GLU A 135 -0.84 6.68 5.36
N THR A 136 0.47 6.65 5.62
CA THR A 136 1.47 7.45 4.89
C THR A 136 1.67 6.99 3.45
N TYR A 137 1.24 5.77 3.12
CA TYR A 137 1.34 5.17 1.79
C TYR A 137 0.02 5.24 1.00
N LEU A 138 -1.06 5.71 1.62
CA LEU A 138 -2.32 6.00 0.93
C LEU A 138 -2.19 7.28 0.11
N ALA A 139 -2.90 7.34 -1.02
CA ALA A 139 -3.10 8.58 -1.73
C ALA A 139 -3.80 9.62 -0.82
N ALA A 140 -3.53 10.91 -1.05
CA ALA A 140 -3.83 11.99 -0.11
C ALA A 140 -5.29 11.98 0.40
N GLY A 141 -6.28 11.72 -0.46
CA GLY A 141 -7.68 11.60 -0.06
C GLY A 141 -7.99 10.35 0.77
N PHE A 142 -7.43 9.20 0.39
CA PHE A 142 -7.66 7.93 1.08
C PHE A 142 -7.09 7.90 2.51
N SER A 143 -5.97 8.59 2.75
CA SER A 143 -5.39 8.74 4.10
C SER A 143 -6.34 9.38 5.12
N LYS A 144 -7.39 10.06 4.65
CA LYS A 144 -8.35 10.76 5.51
C LYS A 144 -9.63 9.97 5.76
N VAL A 145 -9.82 8.84 5.07
CA VAL A 145 -11.06 8.06 5.14
C VAL A 145 -11.30 7.53 6.56
N LEU A 146 -10.29 6.92 7.19
CA LEU A 146 -10.42 6.35 8.55
C LEU A 146 -10.69 7.42 9.62
N SER A 147 -10.25 8.66 9.41
CA SER A 147 -10.52 9.78 10.33
C SER A 147 -11.78 10.58 9.99
N ALA A 148 -12.46 10.27 8.88
CA ALA A 148 -13.68 10.95 8.47
C ALA A 148 -14.84 10.62 9.43
N SER A 149 -15.88 11.47 9.43
CA SER A 149 -17.09 11.18 10.20
C SER A 149 -17.82 9.95 9.63
N PRO A 150 -18.57 9.18 10.46
CA PRO A 150 -19.34 8.03 9.98
C PRO A 150 -20.27 8.34 8.80
N ALA A 151 -20.82 9.57 8.75
CA ALA A 151 -21.68 10.02 7.64
C ALA A 151 -20.97 10.08 6.29
N LEU A 152 -19.64 10.27 6.27
CA LEU A 152 -18.82 10.32 5.04
C LEU A 152 -18.25 8.94 4.66
N LYS A 153 -18.33 7.96 5.56
CA LYS A 153 -17.81 6.59 5.39
C LYS A 153 -18.83 5.63 4.76
N GLY A 154 -20.03 6.10 4.45
CA GLY A 154 -21.08 5.28 3.84
C GLY A 154 -20.78 4.93 2.37
N ASN A 155 -21.14 3.71 1.97
CA ASN A 155 -21.11 3.22 0.59
C ASN A 155 -19.72 3.21 -0.09
N ILE A 156 -18.63 3.11 0.67
CA ILE A 156 -17.30 2.90 0.09
C ILE A 156 -17.24 1.48 -0.47
N TYR A 157 -17.21 1.38 -1.80
CA TYR A 157 -17.15 0.11 -2.52
C TYR A 157 -16.46 0.33 -3.87
N ILE A 158 -15.13 0.39 -3.85
CA ILE A 158 -14.32 0.82 -5.00
C ILE A 158 -13.71 -0.41 -5.66
N PRO A 159 -13.95 -0.66 -6.96
CA PRO A 159 -13.32 -1.78 -7.65
C PRO A 159 -11.80 -1.55 -7.75
N VAL A 160 -11.03 -2.49 -7.22
CA VAL A 160 -9.57 -2.39 -7.16
C VAL A 160 -8.87 -3.70 -7.54
N LYS A 161 -7.64 -3.54 -8.01
CA LYS A 161 -6.64 -4.59 -8.13
C LYS A 161 -5.52 -4.33 -7.13
N CYS A 162 -5.27 -5.30 -6.25
CA CYS A 162 -4.35 -5.18 -5.13
C CYS A 162 -3.22 -6.20 -5.24
N LEU A 163 -1.96 -5.75 -5.22
CA LEU A 163 -0.83 -6.63 -4.95
C LEU A 163 -0.65 -6.67 -3.44
N VAL A 164 -0.84 -7.84 -2.84
CA VAL A 164 -0.84 -8.00 -1.38
C VAL A 164 0.00 -9.21 -0.98
N ARG A 165 0.55 -9.16 0.23
CA ARG A 165 1.10 -10.33 0.91
C ARG A 165 0.05 -10.87 1.89
N ILE A 166 -0.62 -11.96 1.51
CA ILE A 166 -1.50 -12.70 2.42
C ILE A 166 -0.65 -13.36 3.50
N MET A 167 -0.99 -13.12 4.76
CA MET A 167 -0.20 -13.56 5.90
C MET A 167 -0.81 -14.75 6.64
N TRP A 168 -2.09 -14.64 6.99
CA TRP A 168 -2.87 -15.71 7.64
C TRP A 168 -4.37 -15.51 7.42
N HIS A 169 -5.15 -16.55 7.69
CA HIS A 169 -6.60 -16.52 7.81
C HIS A 169 -6.98 -16.60 9.29
N TYR A 170 -7.72 -15.61 9.78
CA TYR A 170 -8.21 -15.61 11.16
C TYR A 170 -9.61 -16.22 11.19
N THR A 171 -9.67 -17.49 11.62
CA THR A 171 -10.89 -18.31 11.54
C THR A 171 -12.09 -17.72 12.27
N ILE A 172 -11.88 -17.02 13.39
CA ILE A 172 -12.99 -16.45 14.18
C ILE A 172 -13.64 -15.25 13.47
N ALA A 173 -12.84 -14.42 12.79
CA ALA A 173 -13.36 -13.29 12.02
C ALA A 173 -13.75 -13.67 10.58
N GLU A 174 -13.47 -14.90 10.14
CA GLU A 174 -13.65 -15.36 8.75
C GLU A 174 -12.96 -14.45 7.70
N ASN A 175 -11.85 -13.82 8.12
CA ASN A 175 -11.11 -12.86 7.31
C ASN A 175 -9.67 -13.32 7.08
N TYR A 176 -9.15 -13.14 5.87
CA TYR A 176 -7.72 -13.13 5.62
C TYR A 176 -7.11 -11.83 6.15
N VAL A 177 -5.84 -11.88 6.54
CA VAL A 177 -5.05 -10.70 6.91
C VAL A 177 -3.90 -10.56 5.93
N ALA A 178 -3.75 -9.35 5.39
CA ALA A 178 -2.76 -9.08 4.35
C ALA A 178 -2.10 -7.70 4.53
N CYS A 179 -0.83 -7.61 4.10
CA CYS A 179 -0.16 -6.32 3.90
C CYS A 179 -0.29 -5.94 2.43
N PRO A 180 -0.92 -4.80 2.09
CA PRO A 180 -0.92 -4.32 0.71
C PRO A 180 0.44 -3.75 0.32
N TYR A 181 0.81 -3.92 -0.95
CA TYR A 181 1.97 -3.30 -1.57
C TYR A 181 1.58 -2.27 -2.63
N VAL A 182 0.57 -2.61 -3.44
CA VAL A 182 0.03 -1.73 -4.47
C VAL A 182 -1.48 -1.91 -4.50
N ILE A 183 -2.24 -0.81 -4.52
CA ILE A 183 -3.69 -0.83 -4.78
C ILE A 183 -3.97 0.19 -5.87
N VAL A 184 -4.59 -0.28 -6.95
CA VAL A 184 -5.04 0.56 -8.06
C VAL A 184 -6.51 0.35 -8.32
N GLU A 185 -7.24 1.41 -8.64
CA GLU A 185 -8.61 1.32 -9.15
C GLU A 185 -8.58 0.69 -10.55
N HIS A 186 -9.51 -0.24 -10.82
CA HIS A 186 -9.72 -0.78 -12.16
C HIS A 186 -11.19 -0.57 -12.55
N SER A 187 -11.39 0.19 -13.63
CA SER A 187 -12.69 0.44 -14.26
C SER A 187 -12.87 -0.44 -15.48
#